data_AF-A0A485DBQ5-F1
#
_entry.id   AF-A0A485DBQ5-F1
#
_cell.length_a   1.000
_cell.length_b   1.000
_cell.length_c   1.000
_cell.angle_alpha   90.00
_cell.angle_beta   90.00
_cell.angle_gamma   90.00
#
_symmetry.space_group_name_H-M   'P 1'
#
loop_
_entity.id
_entity.type
_entity.pdbx_description
1 polymer ?
#
loop_
_entity_poly.entity_id
_entity_poly.type
_entity_poly.pdbx_seq_one_letter_code
_entity_poly.pdbx_strand_id
1 'polypeptide(L)'
;MAVVGIRRMGHSGAISYFARQAARAGLIGLSLCQSDPMVVPFGGAEIYYGTNPLAFAAPGEGDDIITFDMATTVQAWGKNSRCPLAP
;
A
#
# COMPACT_ATOMS: atom_id res chain seq x y z
N MET A 1 -13.75 13.21 10.36
CA MET A 1 -13.61 11.91 9.66
C MET A 1 -14.02 12.12 8.22
N ALA A 2 -13.19 11.69 7.27
CA ALA A 2 -13.45 11.83 5.84
C ALA A 2 -13.11 10.53 5.12
N VAL A 3 -13.88 10.18 4.09
CA VAL A 3 -13.62 9.03 3.21
C VAL A 3 -13.66 9.55 1.78
N VAL A 4 -12.56 9.42 1.05
CA VAL A 4 -12.43 9.91 -0.33
C VAL A 4 -11.99 8.74 -1.21
N GLY A 5 -12.85 8.36 -2.16
CA GLY A 5 -12.55 7.32 -3.14
C GLY A 5 -12.01 7.92 -4.44
N ILE A 6 -10.90 7.39 -4.94
CA ILE A 6 -10.34 7.77 -6.24
C ILE A 6 -10.59 6.62 -7.22
N ARG A 7 -11.24 6.90 -8.34
CA ARG A 7 -11.57 5.91 -9.39
C ARG A 7 -10.93 6.32 -10.71
N ARG A 8 -10.45 5.33 -11.49
CA ARG A 8 -9.75 5.53 -12.78
C ARG A 8 -8.46 6.34 -12.66
N MET A 9 -7.65 6.06 -11.64
CA MET A 9 -6.28 6.58 -11.54
C MET A 9 -5.26 5.55 -12.06
N GLY A 10 -4.10 6.02 -12.51
CA GLY A 10 -2.95 5.17 -12.84
C GLY A 10 -2.18 4.73 -11.59
N HIS A 11 -0.96 4.22 -11.78
CA HIS A 11 -0.11 3.79 -10.67
C HIS A 11 0.26 4.99 -9.76
N SER A 12 -0.17 4.92 -8.49
CA SER A 12 -0.01 5.99 -7.50
C SER A 12 1.31 5.94 -6.72
N GLY A 13 2.25 5.04 -7.08
CA GLY A 13 3.52 4.89 -6.39
C GLY A 13 3.36 4.49 -4.92
N ALA A 14 4.15 5.10 -4.03
CA ALA A 14 4.11 4.84 -2.59
C ALA A 14 2.90 5.52 -1.94
N ILE A 15 1.88 4.72 -1.61
CA ILE A 15 0.62 5.22 -1.04
C ILE A 15 0.77 5.79 0.38
N SER A 16 1.87 5.46 1.08
CA SER A 16 2.27 6.09 2.34
C SER A 16 2.52 7.59 2.24
N TYR A 17 2.78 8.13 1.05
CA TYR A 17 2.87 9.57 0.85
C TYR A 17 1.57 10.29 1.24
N PHE A 18 0.42 9.74 0.83
CA PHE A 18 -0.89 10.31 1.14
C PHE A 18 -1.24 10.16 2.62
N ALA A 19 -0.92 9.01 3.21
CA ALA A 19 -1.12 8.79 4.64
C ALA A 19 -0.27 9.78 5.47
N ARG A 20 0.99 10.01 5.09
CA ARG A 20 1.87 11.00 5.74
C ARG A 20 1.38 12.43 5.57
N GLN A 21 0.71 12.76 4.47
CA GLN A 21 0.12 14.09 4.29
C GLN A 21 -0.97 14.36 5.34
N ALA A 22 -1.80 13.36 5.64
CA ALA A 22 -2.78 13.45 6.72
C ALA A 22 -2.09 13.55 8.11
N ALA A 23 -1.05 12.75 8.36
CA ALA A 23 -0.30 12.81 9.62
C ALA A 23 0.37 14.17 9.86
N ARG A 24 0.93 14.80 8.82
CA ARG A 24 1.49 16.17 8.92
C ARG A 24 0.45 17.23 9.28
N ALA A 25 -0.83 16.97 8.99
CA ALA A 25 -1.93 17.84 9.37
C ALA A 25 -2.48 17.53 10.78
N GLY A 26 -1.80 16.67 11.56
CA GLY A 26 -2.26 16.24 12.88
C GLY A 26 -3.42 15.24 12.84
N LEU A 27 -3.64 14.57 11.70
CA LEU A 27 -4.74 13.63 11.49
C LEU A 27 -4.22 12.22 11.25
N ILE A 28 -5.01 11.21 11.61
CA ILE A 28 -4.72 9.82 11.24
C ILE A 28 -5.04 9.63 9.75
N GLY A 29 -4.08 9.13 8.98
CA GLY A 29 -4.21 8.83 7.56
C GLY A 29 -4.29 7.34 7.28
N LEU A 30 -5.26 6.92 6.47
CA LEU A 30 -5.35 5.57 5.92
C LEU A 30 -5.50 5.68 4.40
N SER A 31 -4.64 4.98 3.67
CA SER A 31 -4.63 4.95 2.20
C SER A 31 -4.60 3.50 1.72
N LEU A 32 -5.47 3.20 0.76
CA LEU A 32 -5.66 1.88 0.17
C LEU A 32 -5.70 2.05 -1.34
N CYS A 33 -4.98 1.21 -2.08
CA CYS A 33 -4.99 1.26 -3.54
C CYS A 33 -5.12 -0.14 -4.13
N GLN A 34 -5.86 -0.25 -5.24
CA GLN A 34 -5.88 -1.45 -6.07
C GLN A 34 -4.58 -1.53 -6.89
N SER A 35 -4.04 -2.74 -7.06
CA SER A 35 -2.87 -2.99 -7.91
C SER A 35 -3.19 -4.03 -8.98
N ASP A 36 -2.34 -4.14 -10.00
CA ASP A 36 -2.53 -5.10 -11.10
C ASP A 36 -2.63 -6.54 -10.59
N PRO A 37 -3.49 -7.39 -11.19
CA PRO A 37 -3.68 -8.77 -10.75
C PRO A 37 -2.36 -9.55 -10.84
N MET A 38 -1.81 -9.96 -9.70
CA MET A 38 -0.54 -10.70 -9.61
C MET A 38 -0.54 -11.77 -8.49
N VAL A 39 -1.65 -11.95 -7.79
CA VAL A 39 -1.77 -12.79 -6.59
C VAL A 39 -2.86 -13.82 -6.82
N VAL A 40 -2.50 -15.09 -6.66
CA VAL A 40 -3.44 -16.20 -6.63
C VAL A 40 -4.13 -16.24 -5.25
N PRO A 41 -5.45 -16.43 -5.19
CA PRO A 41 -6.13 -16.64 -3.93
C PRO A 41 -5.62 -17.93 -3.26
N PHE A 42 -5.70 -18.00 -1.94
CA PHE A 42 -5.24 -19.18 -1.18
C PHE A 42 -5.96 -20.46 -1.67
N GLY A 43 -5.21 -21.40 -2.24
CA GLY A 43 -5.73 -22.65 -2.82
C GLY A 43 -6.18 -22.57 -4.29
N GLY A 44 -6.00 -21.43 -4.97
CA GLY A 44 -6.30 -21.26 -6.39
C GLY A 44 -5.08 -21.37 -7.30
N ALA A 45 -5.30 -21.71 -8.57
CA ALA A 45 -4.28 -21.77 -9.62
C ALA A 45 -4.36 -20.60 -10.63
N GLU A 46 -5.32 -19.69 -10.47
CA GLU A 46 -5.54 -18.54 -11.35
C GLU A 46 -5.34 -17.22 -10.63
N ILE A 47 -4.76 -16.24 -11.33
CA ILE A 47 -4.42 -14.91 -10.81
C ILE A 47 -5.71 -14.09 -10.65
N TYR A 48 -5.93 -13.51 -9.46
CA TYR A 48 -7.17 -12.76 -9.18
C TYR A 48 -6.94 -11.43 -8.47
N TYR A 49 -6.10 -11.39 -7.42
CA TYR A 49 -5.87 -10.17 -6.64
C TYR A 49 -4.58 -9.45 -7.05
N GLY A 50 -4.50 -8.15 -6.83
CA GLY A 50 -3.24 -7.40 -6.91
C GLY A 50 -2.49 -7.37 -5.59
N THR A 51 -1.33 -6.70 -5.56
CA THR A 51 -0.53 -6.49 -4.33
C THR A 51 -1.17 -5.53 -3.31
N ASN A 52 -2.34 -4.96 -3.66
CA ASN A 52 -3.24 -4.10 -2.90
C ASN A 52 -2.63 -3.52 -1.62
N PRO A 53 -1.74 -2.52 -1.75
CA PRO A 53 -1.03 -1.99 -0.60
C PRO A 53 -1.98 -1.27 0.36
N LEU A 54 -1.67 -1.37 1.65
CA LEU A 54 -2.31 -0.67 2.75
C LEU A 54 -1.26 0.19 3.45
N ALA A 55 -1.49 1.50 3.47
CA ALA A 55 -0.67 2.45 4.19
C ALA A 55 -1.46 3.19 5.26
N PHE A 56 -0.84 3.32 6.42
CA PHE A 56 -1.34 4.00 7.60
C PHE A 56 -0.29 4.99 8.09
N ALA A 57 -0.73 6.15 8.55
CA ALA A 57 0.14 7.05 9.28
C ALA A 57 -0.60 7.76 10.41
N ALA A 58 0.09 7.98 11.52
CA ALA A 58 -0.41 8.70 12.68
C ALA A 58 0.63 9.72 13.17
N PRO A 59 0.20 10.92 13.58
CA PRO A 59 1.08 11.90 14.21
C PRO A 59 1.50 11.44 15.61
N GLY A 60 2.77 11.67 15.95
CA GLY A 60 3.34 11.53 17.27
C GLY A 60 3.52 12.89 17.96
N GLU A 61 4.41 12.95 18.94
CA GLU A 61 4.75 14.20 19.63
C GLU A 61 5.69 15.05 18.76
N GLY A 62 5.44 16.36 18.66
CA GLY A 62 6.21 17.25 17.79
C GLY A 62 6.06 16.91 16.30
N ASP A 63 7.18 16.63 15.63
CA ASP A 63 7.25 16.31 14.20
C ASP A 63 7.30 14.80 13.90
N ASP A 64 7.17 13.96 14.93
CA ASP A 64 7.21 12.51 14.76
C ASP A 64 5.97 12.00 14.01
N ILE A 65 6.18 11.09 13.05
CA ILE A 65 5.09 10.46 12.29
C ILE A 65 5.36 8.96 12.23
N ILE A 66 4.46 8.19 12.84
CA ILE A 66 4.42 6.75 12.68
C ILE A 66 3.84 6.48 11.30
N THR A 67 4.60 5.81 10.43
CA THR A 67 4.14 5.39 9.10
C THR A 67 4.26 3.88 8.98
N PHE A 68 3.19 3.23 8.57
CA PHE A 68 3.10 1.80 8.29
C PHE A 68 2.66 1.62 6.84
N ASP A 69 3.37 0.84 6.05
CA ASP A 69 3.05 0.57 4.64
C ASP A 69 3.33 -0.90 4.37
N MET A 70 2.31 -1.66 4.02
CA MET A 70 2.42 -3.08 3.73
C MET A 70 1.78 -3.41 2.39
N ALA A 71 2.44 -4.26 1.61
CA ALA A 71 1.79 -4.99 0.53
C ALA A 71 0.97 -6.14 1.13
N THR A 72 -0.19 -6.48 0.57
CA THR A 72 -0.96 -7.66 1.01
C THR A 72 -0.40 -8.98 0.45
N THR A 73 0.77 -8.94 -0.19
CA THR A 73 1.52 -10.11 -0.65
C THR A 73 2.71 -10.38 0.25
N VAL A 74 3.14 -11.66 0.30
CA VAL A 74 4.32 -12.10 1.06
C VAL A 74 5.57 -11.30 0.69
N GLN A 75 5.70 -10.92 -0.59
CA GLN A 75 6.82 -10.13 -1.10
C GLN A 75 6.28 -9.12 -2.12
N ALA A 76 6.83 -7.90 -2.13
CA ALA A 76 6.58 -6.95 -3.21
C ALA A 76 7.20 -7.46 -4.52
N TRP A 77 6.51 -7.31 -5.66
CA TRP A 77 7.00 -7.77 -6.97
C TRP A 77 8.39 -7.22 -7.33
N GLY A 78 8.71 -6.00 -6.89
CA GLY A 78 10.03 -5.39 -7.07
C GLY A 78 11.20 -6.12 -6.40
N LYS A 79 10.94 -6.96 -5.37
CA LYS A 79 11.95 -7.85 -4.80
C LYS A 79 12.15 -9.11 -5.64
N ASN A 80 11.11 -9.62 -6.32
CA ASN A 80 11.24 -10.76 -7.23
C ASN A 80 12.00 -10.37 -8.50
N SER A 81 11.75 -9.18 -9.07
CA SER A 81 12.47 -8.71 -10.25
C SER A 81 13.92 -8.25 -9.99
N ARG A 82 14.31 -8.04 -8.72
CA ARG A 82 15.71 -7.76 -8.32
C ARG A 82 16.46 -8.97 -7.76
N CYS A 83 15.81 -10.10 -7.55
CA CYS A 83 16.45 -11.34 -7.08
C CYS A 83 16.42 -12.38 -8.21
N PRO A 84 17.55 -12.70 -8.86
CA PRO A 84 17.63 -13.71 -9.92
C PRO A 84 17.35 -15.15 -9.46
N LEU A 85 17.05 -15.35 -8.17
CA LEU A 85 17.01 -16.65 -7.49
C LEU A 85 15.70 -16.89 -6.71
N ALA A 86 14.59 -16.27 -7.10
CA ALA A 86 13.29 -16.79 -6.69
C ALA A 86 13.04 -18.11 -7.47
N PRO A 87 12.67 -19.21 -6.79
CA PRO A 87 12.52 -20.54 -7.41
C PRO A 87 11.47 -20.56 -8.53
#